data_AF-A0A261WHE0-F1
#
_entry.id   AF-A0A261WHE0-F1
#
_cell.length_a   1.000
_cell.length_b   1.000
_cell.length_c   1.000
_cell.angle_alpha   90.00
_cell.angle_beta   90.00
_cell.angle_gamma   90.00
#
_symmetry.space_group_name_H-M   'P 1'
#
loop_
_entity.id
_entity.type
_entity.pdbx_description
1 polymer ?
#
loop_
_entity_poly.entity_id
_entity_poly.type
_entity_poly.pdbx_seq_one_letter_code
_entity_poly.pdbx_strand_id
1 'polypeptide(L)' 'MLPPETQRLIEQHGIKYVLAQFVDIHGSSKTKSVPVTGLAMVAEDGAGFAGFAICGMGMEPHGPDSWPRAICLR' A
#
# COMPACT_ATOMS: atom_id res chain seq x y z
N MET A 1 3.84 -9.75 8.31
CA MET A 1 4.49 -9.37 9.59
C MET A 1 5.58 -8.34 9.32
N LEU A 2 5.46 -7.15 9.91
CA LEU A 2 6.44 -6.07 9.77
C LEU A 2 7.76 -6.42 10.49
N PRO A 3 8.92 -6.09 9.91
CA PRO A 3 10.19 -6.20 10.62
C PRO A 3 10.22 -5.28 11.84
N PRO A 4 10.78 -5.72 12.98
CA PRO A 4 10.89 -4.89 14.19
C PRO A 4 11.74 -3.63 14.00
N GLU A 5 12.64 -3.63 13.01
CA GLU A 5 13.44 -2.46 12.64
C GLU A 5 12.58 -1.33 12.05
N THR A 6 11.52 -1.66 11.30
CA THR A 6 10.64 -0.68 10.66
C THR A 6 9.94 0.20 11.69
N GLN A 7 9.48 -0.39 12.79
CA GLN A 7 8.79 0.35 13.84
C GLN A 7 9.74 1.31 14.58
N ARG A 8 10.99 0.90 14.79
CA ARG A 8 12.03 1.76 15.38
C ARG A 8 12.33 2.96 14.49
N LEU A 9 12.44 2.76 13.18
CA LEU A 9 12.66 3.86 12.22
C LEU A 9 11.50 4.86 12.22
N ILE A 10 10.27 4.36 12.26
CA ILE A 10 9.06 5.20 12.30
C ILE A 10 9.07 6.09 13.55
N GLU A 11 9.36 5.51 14.72
CA GLU A 11 9.43 6.24 15.99
C GLU A 11 10.60 7.23 16.01
N GLN A 12 11.79 6.81 15.56
CA GLN A 12 12.99 7.65 15.52
C GLN A 12 12.85 8.87 14.62
N HIS A 13 12.19 8.72 13.47
CA HIS A 13 12.01 9.79 12.50
C HIS A 13 10.66 10.52 12.64
N GLY A 14 9.82 10.13 13.60
CA GLY A 14 8.51 10.74 13.80
C GLY A 14 7.59 10.62 12.58
N ILE A 15 7.70 9.50 11.84
CA ILE A 15 6.95 9.29 10.59
C ILE A 15 5.46 9.20 10.92
N LYS A 16 4.64 10.03 10.26
CA LYS A 16 3.18 10.04 10.46
C LYS A 16 2.44 9.29 9.36
N TYR A 17 3.01 9.26 8.17
CA TYR A 17 2.43 8.65 6.97
C TYR A 17 3.48 7.82 6.24
N VAL A 18 3.04 6.69 5.71
CA VAL A 18 3.81 5.80 4.86
C VAL A 18 3.13 5.67 3.51
N LEU A 19 3.91 5.45 2.47
CA LEU A 19 3.40 5.26 1.12
C LEU A 19 3.34 3.77 0.83
N ALA A 20 2.11 3.26 0.75
CA ALA A 20 1.83 1.92 0.27
C ALA A 20 1.86 1.97 -1.25
N GLN A 21 2.80 1.27 -1.89
CA GLN A 21 2.86 1.25 -3.35
C GLN A 21 2.98 -0.14 -3.95
N PHE A 22 2.54 -0.24 -5.20
CA PHE A 22 2.74 -1.40 -6.05
C PHE A 22 3.01 -0.96 -7.50
N VAL A 23 3.46 -1.90 -8.31
CA VAL A 23 3.74 -1.69 -9.74
C VAL A 23 2.75 -2.51 -10.54
N ASP A 24 2.05 -1.86 -11.45
CA ASP A 24 1.13 -2.49 -12.41
C ASP A 24 1.90 -3.31 -13.47
N ILE A 25 1.24 -4.20 -14.20
CA ILE A 25 1.82 -5.00 -15.30
C ILE A 25 2.48 -4.14 -16.38
N HIS A 26 2.03 -2.89 -16.51
CA HIS A 26 2.58 -1.90 -17.43
C HIS A 26 3.76 -1.11 -16.85
N GLY A 27 4.26 -1.46 -15.66
CA GLY A 27 5.38 -0.79 -15.00
C GLY A 27 5.01 0.54 -14.32
N SER A 28 3.72 0.92 -14.30
CA SER A 28 3.28 2.15 -13.63
C SER A 28 3.23 1.97 -12.12
N SER A 29 3.89 2.83 -11.37
CA SER A 29 3.81 2.86 -9.91
C SER A 29 2.50 3.52 -9.46
N LYS A 30 1.77 2.83 -8.58
CA LYS A 30 0.54 3.32 -7.95
C LYS A 30 0.77 3.36 -6.44
N THR A 31 0.41 4.47 -5.81
CA THR A 31 0.74 4.75 -4.42
C THR A 31 -0.46 5.29 -3.66
N LYS A 32 -0.60 4.89 -2.39
CA LYS A 32 -1.59 5.38 -1.44
C LYS A 32 -0.88 5.85 -0.18
N SER A 33 -1.23 7.04 0.31
CA SER A 33 -0.80 7.50 1.62
C SER A 33 -1.60 6.79 2.70
N VAL A 34 -0.89 6.16 3.64
CA VAL A 34 -1.46 5.41 4.76
C VAL A 34 -0.90 6.01 6.05
N PRO A 35 -1.72 6.30 7.07
CA PRO A 35 -1.21 6.70 8.36
C PRO A 35 -0.50 5.52 9.04
N VAL A 36 0.53 5.80 9.85
CA VAL A 36 1.27 4.75 10.56
C VAL A 36 0.38 3.87 11.44
N THR A 37 -0.72 4.40 11.96
CA THR A 37 -1.72 3.64 12.72
C THR A 37 -2.34 2.49 11.92
N GLY A 38 -2.42 2.61 10.58
CA GLY A 38 -2.94 1.59 9.67
C GLY A 38 -1.86 0.69 9.05
N LEU A 39 -0.59 0.88 9.38
CA LEU A 39 0.53 0.17 8.75
C LEU A 39 0.50 -1.34 9.02
N ALA A 40 0.12 -1.75 10.23
CA ALA A 40 0.01 -3.16 10.59
C ALA A 40 -1.01 -3.89 9.70
N MET A 41 -2.20 -3.30 9.52
CA MET A 41 -3.23 -3.86 8.65
C MET A 41 -2.77 -3.90 7.18
N VAL A 42 -2.08 -2.87 6.70
CA VAL A 42 -1.55 -2.86 5.32
C VAL A 42 -0.46 -3.92 5.10
N ALA A 43 0.32 -4.25 6.13
CA ALA A 43 1.36 -5.27 6.04
C ALA A 43 0.82 -6.71 6.15
N GLU A 44 -0.36 -6.90 6.73
CA GLU A 44 -1.01 -8.20 6.88
C GLU A 44 -2.02 -8.46 5.76
N ASP A 45 -2.96 -7.53 5.56
CA ASP A 45 -4.09 -7.67 4.64
C ASP A 45 -3.88 -6.95 3.29
N GLY A 46 -2.89 -6.05 3.20
CA GLY A 46 -2.65 -5.23 2.01
C GLY A 46 -3.36 -3.88 2.05
N ALA A 47 -3.04 -3.01 1.09
CA ALA A 47 -3.71 -1.72 0.95
C ALA A 47 -4.84 -1.83 -0.08
N GLY A 48 -6.07 -1.45 0.30
CA GLY A 48 -7.18 -1.37 -0.65
C GLY A 48 -6.95 -0.28 -1.71
N PHE A 49 -6.88 -0.68 -2.97
CA PHE A 49 -6.85 0.16 -4.16
C PHE A 49 -8.07 -0.14 -5.04
N ALA A 50 -8.73 0.91 -5.55
CA ALA A 50 -9.82 0.74 -6.49
C ALA A 50 -9.32 -0.02 -7.73
N GLY A 51 -9.86 -1.22 -7.97
CA GLY A 51 -9.41 -2.11 -9.04
C GLY A 51 -9.54 -1.49 -10.44
N PHE A 52 -10.51 -0.58 -10.63
CA PHE A 52 -10.68 0.22 -11.84
C PHE A 52 -9.47 1.14 -12.15
N ALA A 53 -8.76 1.62 -11.13
CA ALA A 53 -7.60 2.50 -11.30
C ALA A 53 -6.32 1.75 -11.69
N ILE A 54 -6.39 0.42 -11.79
CA ILE A 54 -5.31 -0.47 -12.23
C ILE A 54 -5.55 -0.81 -13.69
N CYS A 55 -4.68 -0.31 -14.58
CA CYS A 55 -4.86 -0.48 -16.01
C CYS A 55 -4.65 -1.96 -16.37
N GLY A 56 -5.59 -2.54 -17.10
CA GLY A 56 -5.46 -3.92 -17.58
C GLY A 56 -6.04 -4.99 -16.67
N MET A 57 -6.64 -4.63 -15.53
CA MET A 57 -7.38 -5.58 -14.67
C MET A 57 -8.80 -5.90 -15.19
N GLY A 58 -9.31 -5.14 -16.18
CA GLY A 58 -10.65 -5.38 -16.76
C GLY A 58 -11.81 -5.18 -15.78
N MET A 59 -11.59 -4.43 -14.70
CA MET A 59 -12.58 -4.22 -13.63
C MET A 59 -13.41 -2.97 -13.90
N GLU A 60 -14.72 -3.07 -13.75
CA GLU A 60 -15.65 -1.95 -13.90
C GLU A 60 -15.53 -0.95 -12.73
N PRO A 61 -16.00 0.31 -12.88
CA PRO A 61 -15.91 1.34 -11.82
C PRO A 61 -16.61 0.96 -10.51
N HIS A 62 -17.57 0.04 -10.57
CA HIS A 62 -18.32 -0.51 -9.45
C HIS A 62 -17.84 -1.92 -9.05
N GLY A 63 -16.72 -2.37 -9.64
CA GLY A 63 -16.09 -3.64 -9.32
C GLY A 63 -15.44 -3.64 -7.94
N PRO A 64 -15.08 -4.83 -7.42
CA PRO A 64 -14.48 -4.96 -6.10
C PRO A 64 -13.13 -4.23 -6.00
N ASP A 65 -12.78 -3.77 -4.80
CA ASP A 65 -11.44 -3.23 -4.55
C ASP A 65 -10.38 -4.34 -4.69
N SER A 66 -9.18 -3.94 -5.07
CA SER A 66 -8.00 -4.81 -5.08
C SER A 66 -7.19 -4.60 -3.81
N TRP A 67 -6.62 -5.67 -3.25
CA TRP A 67 -5.83 -5.63 -2.02
C TRP A 67 -4.38 -6.08 -2.26
N PRO A 68 -3.59 -5.35 -3.08
CA PRO A 68 -2.19 -5.69 -3.24
C PRO A 68 -1.45 -5.54 -1.91
N ARG A 69 -0.57 -6.51 -1.62
CA ARG A 69 0.40 -6.38 -0.54
C ARG A 69 1.39 -5.29 -0.93
N ALA A 70 1.32 -4.17 -0.22
CA ALA A 70 2.12 -3.01 -0.52
C ALA A 70 3.60 -3.25 -0.18
N ILE A 71 4.49 -2.79 -1.06
CA ILE A 71 5.90 -2.62 -0.72
C ILE A 71 6.03 -1.21 -0.16
N CYS A 72 6.36 -1.10 1.13
CA CYS A 72 6.70 0.19 1.74
C CYS A 72 8.08 0.60 1.19
N LEU A 73 8.11 1.60 0.32
CA LEU A 73 9.37 2.13 -0.21
C LEU A 73 9.99 3.10 0.79
N ARG A 74 11.33 3.03 0.86
CA ARG A 74 12.20 3.57 1.91
C ARG A 74 12.26 5.09 1.91
#